data_AF-A0A1R2AL70-F1
#
_entry.id   AF-A0A1R2AL70-F1
#
_cell.length_a   1.000
_cell.length_b   1.000
_cell.length_c   1.000
_cell.angle_alpha   90.00
_cell.angle_beta   90.00
_cell.angle_gamma   90.00
#
_symmetry.space_group_name_H-M   'P 1'
#
loop_
_entity.id
_entity.type
_entity.pdbx_description
1 polymer ?
#
loop_
_entity_poly.entity_id
_entity_poly.type
_entity_poly.pdbx_seq_one_letter_code
_entity_poly.pdbx_strand_id
1 'polypeptide(L)'
;MDCSRAYGNNGCNGGFYRQAYFYVIANKGIISEANYPYITRVGTCNKTKTSQFAASITNQANVAGDNPTALQNAIAQQPTSVSVEADHPIWQHYTSGTI
;
A
#
# COMPACT_ATOMS: atom_id res chain seq x y z
N MET A 1 -7.49 4.48 0.78
CA MET A 1 -8.20 5.31 -0.22
C MET A 1 -8.86 6.50 0.44
N ASP A 2 -9.92 6.29 1.23
CA ASP A 2 -10.77 7.37 1.73
C ASP A 2 -10.08 8.30 2.76
N CYS A 3 -9.20 7.73 3.59
CA CYS A 3 -8.65 8.42 4.77
C CYS A 3 -7.22 8.96 4.60
N SER A 4 -6.48 8.53 3.58
CA SER A 4 -5.06 8.87 3.44
C SER A 4 -4.80 10.12 2.58
N ARG A 5 -5.83 10.91 2.23
CA ARG A 5 -5.68 12.07 1.35
C ARG A 5 -4.80 13.16 1.93
N ALA A 6 -4.93 13.42 3.23
CA ALA A 6 -4.09 14.36 3.96
C ALA A 6 -2.59 13.98 3.96
N TYR A 7 -2.25 12.74 3.59
CA TYR A 7 -0.89 12.23 3.52
C TYR A 7 -0.31 12.28 2.09
N GLY A 8 -1.08 12.77 1.11
CA GLY A 8 -0.64 12.93 -0.28
C GLY A 8 -1.18 11.89 -1.27
N ASN A 9 -2.04 10.97 -0.82
CA ASN A 9 -2.71 10.03 -1.72
C ASN A 9 -3.98 10.64 -2.34
N ASN A 10 -4.31 10.28 -3.57
CA ASN A 10 -5.43 10.85 -4.33
C ASN A 10 -6.60 9.88 -4.54
N GLY A 11 -6.69 8.85 -3.69
CA GLY A 11 -7.74 7.84 -3.82
C GLY A 11 -7.64 7.13 -5.17
N CYS A 12 -8.74 7.06 -5.93
CA CYS A 12 -8.77 6.41 -7.24
C CYS A 12 -7.83 7.04 -8.28
N ASN A 13 -7.32 8.25 -8.05
CA ASN A 13 -6.39 8.93 -8.95
C ASN A 13 -4.91 8.66 -8.60
N GLY A 14 -4.64 7.60 -7.82
CA GLY A 14 -3.29 7.14 -7.49
C GLY A 14 -2.74 7.68 -6.17
N GLY A 15 -1.49 7.31 -5.88
CA GLY A 15 -0.77 7.59 -4.64
C GLY A 15 0.44 6.66 -4.51
N PHE A 16 1.20 6.76 -3.43
CA PHE A 16 2.26 5.78 -3.14
C PHE A 16 2.07 5.08 -1.79
N TYR A 17 2.61 3.87 -1.72
CA TYR A 17 2.53 3.01 -0.53
C TYR A 17 3.14 3.67 0.70
N ARG A 18 4.21 4.48 0.52
CA ARG A 18 4.87 5.22 1.61
C ARG A 18 3.92 6.17 2.36
N GLN A 19 3.05 6.89 1.64
CA GLN A 19 2.05 7.79 2.23
C GLN A 19 0.95 6.99 2.94
N ALA A 20 0.60 5.81 2.44
CA ALA A 20 -0.34 4.92 3.12
C ALA A 20 0.24 4.43 4.46
N TYR A 21 1.53 4.07 4.51
CA TYR A 21 2.19 3.70 5.77
C TYR A 21 2.24 4.86 6.77
N PHE A 22 2.52 6.09 6.33
CA PHE A 22 2.43 7.25 7.21
C PHE A 22 1.03 7.44 7.81
N TYR A 23 -0.02 7.24 7.00
CA TYR A 23 -1.39 7.23 7.51
C TYR A 23 -1.60 6.15 8.57
N VAL A 24 -1.18 4.91 8.33
CA VAL A 24 -1.38 3.81 9.28
C VAL A 24 -0.66 4.08 10.60
N ILE A 25 0.58 4.56 10.55
CA ILE A 25 1.36 4.92 11.75
C ILE A 25 0.66 6.04 12.54
N ALA A 26 0.27 7.12 11.87
CA ALA A 26 -0.38 8.26 12.51
C ALA A 26 -1.79 7.94 13.04
N ASN A 27 -2.55 7.09 12.32
CA ASN A 27 -3.84 6.56 12.75
C ASN A 27 -3.70 5.48 13.84
N LYS A 28 -2.48 5.04 14.16
CA LYS A 28 -2.14 3.97 15.11
C LYS A 28 -2.64 2.58 14.72
N GLY A 29 -3.04 2.41 13.46
CA GLY A 29 -3.53 1.13 12.94
C GLY A 29 -4.36 1.28 11.67
N ILE A 30 -4.78 0.12 11.16
CA ILE A 30 -5.64 -0.04 10.00
C ILE A 30 -6.75 -1.04 10.32
N ILE A 31 -7.94 -0.75 9.82
CA ILE A 31 -9.13 -1.61 9.95
C ILE A 31 -9.05 -2.82 8.99
N SER A 32 -9.75 -3.90 9.30
CA SER A 32 -9.88 -5.07 8.43
C SER A 32 -10.84 -4.82 7.25
N GLU A 33 -10.62 -5.55 6.16
CA GLU A 33 -11.48 -5.54 4.96
C GLU A 33 -12.94 -5.88 5.30
N ALA A 34 -13.18 -6.85 6.18
CA ALA A 34 -14.53 -7.24 6.59
C ALA A 34 -15.31 -6.09 7.24
N ASN A 35 -14.63 -5.19 7.96
CA ASN A 35 -15.26 -4.06 8.67
C ASN A 35 -15.29 -2.77 7.83
N TYR A 36 -14.38 -2.65 6.86
CA TYR A 36 -14.33 -1.56 5.89
C TYR A 36 -14.15 -2.11 4.45
N PRO A 37 -15.22 -2.67 3.86
CA PRO A 37 -15.12 -3.31 2.54
C PRO A 37 -14.77 -2.32 1.42
N TYR A 38 -14.04 -2.79 0.42
CA TYR A 38 -13.75 -2.05 -0.79
C TYR A 38 -15.01 -1.85 -1.65
N ILE A 39 -15.22 -0.62 -2.13
CA ILE A 39 -16.44 -0.22 -2.86
C ILE A 39 -16.18 0.33 -4.26
N THR A 40 -14.98 0.07 -4.83
CA THR A 40 -14.58 0.48 -6.19
C THR A 40 -14.69 1.99 -6.50
N ARG A 41 -14.76 2.85 -5.48
CA ARG A 41 -14.75 4.32 -5.60
C ARG A 41 -14.21 4.94 -4.32
N VAL A 42 -13.84 6.22 -4.37
CA VAL A 42 -13.49 6.97 -3.16
C VAL A 42 -14.75 7.26 -2.35
N GLY A 43 -14.81 6.73 -1.13
CA GLY A 43 -15.84 7.05 -0.15
C GLY A 43 -15.44 8.20 0.76
N THR A 44 -16.35 8.56 1.68
CA THR A 44 -16.02 9.44 2.79
C THR A 44 -15.28 8.64 3.87
N CYS A 45 -14.17 9.18 4.38
CA CYS A 45 -13.43 8.54 5.47
C CYS A 45 -14.31 8.38 6.72
N ASN A 46 -14.66 7.13 7.06
CA ASN A 46 -15.40 6.83 8.28
C ASN A 46 -14.46 6.61 9.47
N LYS A 47 -14.18 7.69 10.22
CA LYS A 47 -13.23 7.68 11.34
C LYS A 47 -13.61 6.70 12.47
N THR A 48 -14.91 6.54 12.73
CA THR A 48 -15.42 5.61 13.76
C THR A 48 -15.16 4.16 13.41
N LYS A 49 -15.25 3.81 12.11
CA LYS A 49 -14.84 2.49 11.65
C LYS A 49 -13.33 2.36 11.67
N THR A 50 -12.58 3.32 11.12
CA THR A 50 -11.12 3.21 11.01
C THR A 50 -10.37 3.26 12.33
N SER A 51 -11.04 3.51 13.46
CA SER A 51 -10.48 3.33 14.81
C SER A 51 -10.59 1.90 15.34
N GLN A 52 -11.28 0.99 14.64
CA GLN A 52 -11.36 -0.43 14.97
C GLN A 52 -10.20 -1.17 14.30
N PHE A 53 -9.01 -1.03 14.89
CA PHE A 53 -7.77 -1.53 14.29
C PHE A 53 -7.71 -3.06 14.31
N ALA A 54 -7.39 -3.64 13.14
CA ALA A 54 -7.07 -5.06 12.98
C ALA A 54 -5.57 -5.31 12.92
N ALA A 55 -4.78 -4.31 12.51
CA ALA A 55 -3.32 -4.37 12.47
C ALA A 55 -2.73 -2.97 12.68
N SER A 56 -1.45 -2.91 13.05
CA SER A 56 -0.69 -1.67 13.20
C SER A 56 0.77 -1.87 12.84
N ILE A 57 1.44 -0.77 12.50
CA ILE A 57 2.88 -0.70 12.28
C ILE A 57 3.41 0.52 13.01
N THR A 58 4.67 0.46 13.45
CA THR A 58 5.32 1.56 14.18
C THR A 58 6.31 2.33 13.33
N ASN A 59 6.84 1.72 12.27
CA ASN A 59 7.77 2.37 11.35
C ASN A 59 7.57 1.91 9.90
N GLN A 60 8.31 2.57 9.01
CA GLN A 60 8.59 2.09 7.67
C GLN A 60 10.03 2.42 7.30
N ALA A 61 10.62 1.65 6.40
CA ALA A 61 11.95 1.89 5.86
C ALA A 61 11.93 1.82 4.33
N ASN A 62 12.82 2.58 3.70
CA ASN A 62 13.07 2.45 2.26
C ASN A 62 14.18 1.43 2.04
N VAL A 63 13.96 0.53 1.10
CA VAL A 63 15.04 -0.24 0.50
C VAL A 63 15.83 0.70 -0.41
N ALA A 64 17.16 0.54 -0.46
CA ALA A 64 18.00 1.29 -1.39
C ALA A 64 17.55 0.99 -2.83
N GLY A 65 17.22 2.04 -3.59
CA GLY A 65 16.90 1.94 -5.01
C GLY A 65 18.09 1.45 -5.82
N ASP A 66 17.81 0.87 -6.99
CA ASP A 66 18.81 0.37 -7.94
C ASP A 66 19.83 -0.62 -7.33
N ASN A 67 19.42 -1.32 -6.27
CA ASN A 67 20.24 -2.27 -5.55
C ASN A 67 19.49 -3.61 -5.38
N PRO A 68 19.63 -4.54 -6.35
CA PRO A 68 18.95 -5.84 -6.31
C PRO A 68 19.28 -6.65 -5.07
N THR A 69 20.51 -6.58 -4.56
CA THR A 69 20.93 -7.27 -3.33
C THR A 69 20.20 -6.72 -2.11
N ALA A 70 20.05 -5.39 -2.01
CA ALA A 70 19.28 -4.77 -0.93
C ALA A 70 17.80 -5.18 -0.99
N LEU A 71 17.21 -5.24 -2.19
CA LEU A 71 15.85 -5.72 -2.38
C LEU A 71 15.69 -7.20 -2.03
N GLN A 72 16.61 -8.06 -2.46
CA GLN A 72 16.62 -9.48 -2.11
C GLN A 72 16.68 -9.68 -0.60
N ASN A 73 17.55 -8.95 0.09
CA ASN A 73 17.68 -9.00 1.56
C ASN A 73 16.42 -8.52 2.29
N ALA A 74 15.72 -7.51 1.75
CA ALA A 74 14.48 -7.02 2.33
C ALA A 74 13.33 -8.04 2.14
N ILE A 75 13.19 -8.58 0.93
CA ILE A 75 12.17 -9.59 0.60
C ILE A 75 12.36 -10.86 1.42
N ALA A 76 13.61 -11.27 1.68
CA ALA A 76 13.91 -12.43 2.51
C ALA A 76 13.41 -12.30 3.97
N GLN A 77 13.20 -11.07 4.45
CA GLN A 77 12.73 -10.81 5.82
C GLN A 77 11.20 -10.65 5.89
N GLN A 78 10.61 -9.98 4.90
CA GLN A 78 9.17 -9.72 4.86
C GLN A 78 8.69 -9.30 3.46
N PRO A 79 7.38 -9.44 3.18
CA PRO A 79 6.78 -8.82 2.01
C PRO A 79 7.13 -7.32 1.93
N THR A 80 7.57 -6.88 0.75
CA THR A 80 8.05 -5.52 0.50
C THR A 80 7.24 -4.88 -0.63
N SER A 81 6.70 -3.69 -0.40
CA SER A 81 6.00 -2.93 -1.44
C SER A 81 7.00 -2.34 -2.44
N VAL A 82 6.74 -2.51 -3.74
CA VAL A 82 7.55 -1.99 -4.85
C VAL A 82 6.66 -1.34 -5.91
N SER A 83 7.25 -0.47 -6.73
CA SER A 83 6.63 0.05 -7.96
C SER A 83 7.27 -0.61 -9.17
N VAL A 84 6.46 -0.94 -10.17
CA VAL A 84 6.88 -1.49 -11.46
C VAL A 84 6.19 -0.72 -12.58
N GLU A 85 6.84 -0.58 -13.74
CA GLU A 85 6.22 -0.04 -14.95
C GLU A 85 5.38 -1.15 -15.60
N ALA A 86 4.05 -1.03 -15.50
CA ALA A 86 3.10 -2.10 -15.86
C ALA A 86 2.14 -1.70 -16.98
N ASP A 87 2.41 -0.60 -17.69
CA ASP A 87 1.59 -0.13 -18.81
C ASP A 87 1.74 -0.98 -20.09
N HIS A 88 2.78 -1.80 -20.17
CA HIS A 88 3.06 -2.65 -21.34
C HIS A 88 2.11 -3.86 -21.45
N PRO A 89 1.63 -4.25 -22.66
CA PRO A 89 0.70 -5.39 -22.85
C PRO A 89 1.20 -6.73 -22.31
N ILE A 90 2.52 -6.90 -22.21
CA ILE A 90 3.13 -8.10 -21.62
C ILE A 90 2.62 -8.32 -20.18
N TRP A 91 2.45 -7.26 -19.39
CA TRP A 91 1.95 -7.34 -18.03
C TRP A 91 0.45 -7.65 -17.98
N GLN A 92 -0.33 -7.08 -18.90
CA GLN A 92 -1.78 -7.27 -18.94
C GLN A 92 -2.19 -8.69 -19.33
N HIS A 93 -1.36 -9.38 -20.13
CA HIS A 93 -1.63 -10.71 -20.67
C HIS A 93 -0.66 -11.80 -20.19
N TYR A 94 0.21 -11.49 -19.22
CA TYR A 94 1.13 -12.48 -18.65
C TYR A 94 0.36 -13.62 -17.99
N THR A 95 0.82 -14.86 -18.23
CA THR A 95 0.18 -16.08 -17.71
C THR A 95 1.13 -17.00 -16.98
N SER A 96 2.36 -17.16 -17.48
CA SER A 96 3.40 -18.00 -16.84
C SER A 96 4.80 -17.67 -17.38
N GLY A 97 5.85 -18.10 -16.67
CA GLY A 97 7.26 -17.87 -17.05
C GLY A 97 7.92 -16.75 -16.25
N THR A 98 8.96 -16.15 -16.79
CA THR A 98 9.57 -14.92 -16.24
C THR A 98 9.34 -13.80 -17.24
N ILE A 99 8.87 -12.65 -16.77
CA ILE A 99 8.71 -11.42 -17.58
C ILE A 99 10.08 -10.79 -17.84
#